data_AF-A0A7K0CBE8-F1
#
_entry.id   AF-A0A7K0CBE8-F1
#
_cell.length_a   1.000
_cell.length_b   1.000
_cell.length_c   1.000
_cell.angle_alpha   90.00
_cell.angle_beta   90.00
_cell.angle_gamma   90.00
#
_symmetry.space_group_name_H-M   'P 1'
#
loop_
_entity.id
_entity.type
_entity.pdbx_description
1 polymer ?
#
loop_
_entity_poly.entity_id
_entity_poly.type
_entity_poly.pdbx_seq_one_letter_code
_entity_poly.pdbx_strand_id
1 'polypeptide(L)'
;MGAGRRTARILAALVICTVTGAAGACADGGGGGGDGSFELQDKWDGMLTNAVRAKPAACTVGVGAGCEAHAAAIDAVAGKVLADVRARPDKDRYQAAIDAATTITGQYDDYFGRMCATVPEVTFTPEETQKFIDCTNLYTSIVTGVNDLRFGLRPSDESDA
;
A
#
# COMPACT_ATOMS: atom_id res chain seq x y z
N MET A 1 -3.17 55.30 -31.67
CA MET A 1 -2.40 54.05 -31.52
C MET A 1 -2.20 53.87 -30.02
N GLY A 2 -3.13 53.28 -29.25
CA GLY A 2 -3.35 51.84 -28.95
C GLY A 2 -2.67 51.50 -27.61
N ALA A 3 -3.17 50.76 -26.61
CA ALA A 3 -4.46 50.23 -26.19
C ALA A 3 -4.27 49.72 -24.72
N GLY A 4 -5.30 49.69 -23.86
CA GLY A 4 -5.29 48.91 -22.61
C GLY A 4 -6.09 49.57 -21.47
N ARG A 5 -6.91 48.89 -20.67
CA ARG A 5 -7.25 47.47 -20.50
C ARG A 5 -8.74 47.37 -20.20
N ARG A 6 -9.42 46.42 -20.85
CA ARG A 6 -10.81 46.05 -20.57
C ARG A 6 -10.85 45.07 -19.40
N THR A 7 -11.81 45.32 -18.54
CA THR A 7 -12.51 44.42 -17.62
C THR A 7 -12.63 43.00 -18.19
N ALA A 8 -12.10 42.00 -17.49
CA ALA A 8 -12.35 40.60 -17.79
C ALA A 8 -13.23 40.00 -16.69
N ARG A 9 -14.51 39.85 -17.03
CA ARG A 9 -15.46 38.99 -16.34
C ARG A 9 -15.10 37.53 -16.62
N ILE A 10 -15.30 36.75 -15.58
CA ILE A 10 -15.42 35.29 -15.48
C ILE A 10 -15.98 34.64 -16.75
N LEU A 11 -15.30 33.61 -17.25
CA LEU A 11 -15.92 32.49 -17.95
C LEU A 11 -15.20 31.20 -17.53
N ALA A 12 -15.95 30.33 -16.87
CA ALA A 12 -15.60 28.95 -16.64
C ALA A 12 -15.39 28.24 -17.98
N ALA A 13 -14.29 27.51 -18.11
CA ALA A 13 -14.09 26.54 -19.19
C ALA A 13 -13.83 25.17 -18.55
N LEU A 14 -14.93 24.44 -18.42
CA LEU A 14 -15.01 22.99 -18.36
C LEU A 14 -14.12 22.41 -19.47
N VAL A 15 -13.05 21.67 -19.15
CA VAL A 15 -12.32 20.89 -20.15
C VAL A 15 -12.42 19.42 -19.79
N ILE A 16 -13.17 18.76 -20.66
CA ILE A 16 -13.55 17.36 -20.73
C ILE A 16 -12.32 16.53 -21.11
N CYS A 17 -12.14 15.37 -20.46
CA CYS A 17 -11.16 14.37 -20.85
C CYS A 17 -11.35 13.90 -22.29
N THR A 18 -10.29 13.89 -23.09
CA THR A 18 -10.20 13.03 -24.28
C THR A 18 -8.87 12.29 -24.28
N VAL A 19 -8.99 10.96 -24.28
CA VAL A 19 -7.90 9.99 -24.33
C VAL A 19 -7.63 9.68 -25.81
N THR A 20 -6.49 10.09 -26.37
CA THR A 20 -5.85 9.45 -27.55
C THR A 20 -4.39 9.91 -27.62
N GLY A 21 -3.48 8.97 -27.88
CA GLY A 21 -2.06 9.11 -27.58
C GLY A 21 -1.16 9.85 -28.58
N ALA A 22 0.14 9.65 -28.31
CA ALA A 22 1.36 10.02 -29.05
C ALA A 22 1.91 11.45 -28.86
N ALA A 23 3.03 11.48 -28.12
CA ALA A 23 4.19 12.38 -28.20
C ALA A 23 3.98 13.91 -28.24
N GLY A 24 4.49 14.60 -27.22
CA GLY A 24 4.82 16.03 -27.31
C GLY A 24 4.73 16.75 -25.97
N ALA A 25 5.88 17.23 -25.51
CA ALA A 25 6.11 17.95 -24.28
C ALA A 25 5.08 19.07 -23.95
N CYS A 26 4.65 19.11 -22.69
CA CYS A 26 4.45 20.36 -21.96
C CYS A 26 5.51 20.41 -20.86
N ALA A 27 6.54 21.23 -21.12
CA ALA A 27 7.51 21.63 -20.14
C ALA A 27 6.94 22.81 -19.34
N ASP A 28 6.60 22.53 -18.09
CA ASP A 28 6.65 23.48 -16.97
C ASP A 28 7.64 22.79 -16.00
N GLY A 29 8.88 23.22 -15.78
CA GLY A 29 9.34 24.58 -15.53
C GLY A 29 9.57 24.75 -14.03
N GLY A 30 10.74 24.32 -13.51
CA GLY A 30 11.23 24.75 -12.19
C GLY A 30 11.82 23.64 -11.32
N GLY A 31 13.12 23.72 -11.06
CA GLY A 31 13.90 22.69 -10.37
C GLY A 31 13.71 22.59 -8.86
N GLY A 32 14.17 21.47 -8.32
CA GLY A 32 14.18 21.16 -6.88
C GLY A 32 14.31 19.67 -6.63
N GLY A 33 15.41 19.05 -7.08
CA GLY A 33 15.69 17.64 -6.81
C GLY A 33 15.92 17.44 -5.31
N GLY A 34 14.98 16.76 -4.64
CA GLY A 34 15.09 16.41 -3.22
C GLY A 34 13.79 16.02 -2.53
N ASP A 35 12.62 16.48 -3.00
CA ASP A 35 11.36 16.38 -2.23
C ASP A 35 10.43 15.21 -2.60
N GLY A 36 10.46 14.72 -3.84
CA GLY A 36 9.46 13.73 -4.30
C GLY A 36 9.58 12.34 -3.67
N SER A 37 10.75 11.96 -3.13
CA SER A 37 10.93 10.65 -2.48
C SER A 37 10.26 10.58 -1.12
N PHE A 38 10.27 11.66 -0.36
CA PHE A 38 9.64 11.72 0.97
C PHE A 38 8.12 11.82 0.84
N GLU A 39 7.60 12.62 -0.10
CA GLU A 39 6.15 12.66 -0.37
C GLU A 39 5.58 11.29 -0.79
N LEU A 40 6.35 10.52 -1.57
CA LEU A 40 5.94 9.17 -1.97
C LEU A 40 6.01 8.17 -0.81
N GLN A 41 7.04 8.26 0.05
CA GLN A 41 7.14 7.44 1.27
C GLN A 41 5.99 7.73 2.23
N ASP A 42 5.66 9.00 2.47
CA ASP A 42 4.54 9.41 3.32
C ASP A 42 3.21 8.91 2.77
N LYS A 43 3.05 8.90 1.45
CA LYS A 43 1.88 8.32 0.79
C LYS A 43 1.77 6.82 1.05
N TRP A 44 2.87 6.05 0.90
CA TRP A 44 2.87 4.62 1.19
C TRP A 44 2.60 4.35 2.67
N ASP A 45 3.23 5.10 3.58
CA ASP A 45 3.02 4.99 5.03
C ASP A 45 1.55 5.26 5.39
N GLY A 46 0.95 6.30 4.80
CA GLY A 46 -0.46 6.64 4.97
C GLY A 46 -1.38 5.54 4.45
N MET A 47 -1.10 4.95 3.28
CA MET A 47 -1.87 3.83 2.74
C MET A 47 -1.82 2.61 3.67
N LEU A 48 -0.62 2.23 4.12
CA LEU A 48 -0.40 1.09 5.03
C LEU A 48 -1.08 1.31 6.38
N THR A 49 -0.94 2.50 6.96
CA THR A 49 -1.58 2.88 8.22
C THR A 49 -3.11 2.82 8.09
N ASN A 50 -3.66 3.32 6.99
CA ASN A 50 -5.11 3.29 6.76
C ASN A 50 -5.62 1.86 6.56
N ALA A 51 -4.87 1.01 5.85
CA ALA A 51 -5.23 -0.39 5.68
C ALA A 51 -5.33 -1.10 7.04
N VAL A 52 -4.30 -1.00 7.89
CA VAL A 52 -4.29 -1.62 9.23
C VAL A 52 -5.39 -1.06 10.14
N ARG A 53 -5.67 0.25 10.07
CA ARG A 53 -6.71 0.89 10.88
C ARG A 53 -8.12 0.54 10.43
N ALA A 54 -8.30 0.11 9.19
CA ALA A 54 -9.60 -0.27 8.63
C ALA A 54 -10.06 -1.67 9.08
N LYS A 55 -9.51 -2.21 10.19
CA LYS A 55 -9.92 -3.50 10.75
C LYS A 55 -11.43 -3.48 11.03
N PRO A 56 -12.23 -4.32 10.36
CA PRO A 56 -13.67 -4.37 10.58
C PRO A 56 -13.98 -4.93 11.97
N ALA A 57 -15.10 -4.51 12.55
CA ALA A 57 -15.56 -5.03 13.84
C ALA A 57 -15.78 -6.55 13.83
N ALA A 58 -16.13 -7.11 12.67
CA ALA A 58 -16.27 -8.55 12.44
C ALA A 58 -14.93 -9.30 12.44
N CYS A 59 -13.78 -8.61 12.47
CA CYS A 59 -12.47 -9.22 12.62
C CYS A 59 -11.92 -9.06 14.05
N THR A 60 -12.39 -9.94 14.93
CA THR A 60 -12.03 -9.94 16.35
C THR A 60 -10.77 -10.78 16.62
N VAL A 61 -10.75 -12.02 16.13
CA VAL A 61 -9.79 -13.07 16.54
C VAL A 61 -8.88 -13.57 15.42
N GLY A 62 -8.80 -12.88 14.28
CA GLY A 62 -7.88 -13.24 13.20
C GLY A 62 -8.34 -14.38 12.29
N VAL A 63 -9.56 -14.87 12.46
CA VAL A 63 -10.24 -15.82 11.56
C VAL A 63 -11.57 -15.25 11.07
N GLY A 64 -12.18 -15.89 10.07
CA GLY A 64 -13.47 -15.47 9.54
C GLY A 64 -13.37 -14.51 8.36
N ALA A 65 -14.46 -14.39 7.61
CA ALA A 65 -14.52 -13.60 6.37
C ALA A 65 -14.17 -12.11 6.57
N GLY A 66 -14.50 -11.54 7.75
CA GLY A 66 -14.12 -10.17 8.09
C GLY A 66 -12.61 -9.98 8.20
N CYS A 67 -11.90 -10.97 8.76
CA CYS A 67 -10.44 -10.92 8.87
C CYS A 67 -9.76 -11.17 7.53
N GLU A 68 -10.30 -12.06 6.69
CA GLU A 68 -9.80 -12.27 5.34
C GLU A 68 -9.91 -11.01 4.50
N ALA A 69 -11.08 -10.34 4.49
CA ALA A 69 -11.25 -9.10 3.74
C ALA A 69 -10.26 -8.01 4.19
N HIS A 70 -9.95 -7.95 5.48
CA HIS A 70 -8.96 -7.01 6.00
C HIS A 70 -7.52 -7.40 5.63
N ALA A 71 -7.16 -8.68 5.75
CA ALA A 71 -5.85 -9.19 5.34
C ALA A 71 -5.62 -8.97 3.83
N ALA A 72 -6.66 -9.18 3.01
CA ALA A 72 -6.64 -8.90 1.58
C ALA A 72 -6.42 -7.42 1.27
N ALA A 73 -7.03 -6.52 2.04
CA ALA A 73 -6.81 -5.08 1.88
C ALA A 73 -5.37 -4.67 2.23
N ILE A 74 -4.79 -5.29 3.27
CA ILE A 74 -3.37 -5.10 3.62
C ILE A 74 -2.46 -5.62 2.51
N ASP A 75 -2.70 -6.84 2.03
CA ASP A 75 -1.96 -7.43 0.92
C ASP A 75 -2.01 -6.56 -0.33
N ALA A 76 -3.19 -6.10 -0.74
CA ALA A 76 -3.34 -5.24 -1.92
C ALA A 76 -2.51 -3.95 -1.81
N VAL A 77 -2.43 -3.36 -0.60
CA VAL A 77 -1.59 -2.17 -0.37
C VAL A 77 -0.11 -2.54 -0.36
N ALA A 78 0.29 -3.63 0.30
CA ALA A 78 1.68 -4.10 0.31
C ALA A 78 2.18 -4.43 -1.10
N GLY A 79 1.38 -5.15 -1.89
CA GLY A 79 1.65 -5.46 -3.30
C GLY A 79 1.77 -4.21 -4.17
N LYS A 80 0.96 -3.17 -3.90
CA LYS A 80 1.11 -1.88 -4.57
C LYS A 80 2.42 -1.17 -4.19
N VAL A 81 2.76 -1.13 -2.90
CA VAL A 81 4.05 -0.56 -2.44
C VAL A 81 5.21 -1.30 -3.10
N LEU A 82 5.16 -2.63 -3.14
CA LEU A 82 6.16 -3.45 -3.80
C LEU A 82 6.31 -3.10 -5.30
N ALA A 83 5.18 -2.97 -6.00
CA ALA A 83 5.18 -2.60 -7.42
C ALA A 83 5.75 -1.20 -7.64
N ASP A 84 5.33 -0.22 -6.82
CA ASP A 84 5.81 1.16 -6.93
C ASP A 84 7.32 1.24 -6.61
N VAL A 85 7.80 0.56 -5.56
CA VAL A 85 9.23 0.48 -5.20
C VAL A 85 10.04 -0.15 -6.33
N ARG A 86 9.58 -1.28 -6.89
CA ARG A 86 10.29 -1.98 -7.98
C ARG A 86 10.38 -1.16 -9.27
N ALA A 87 9.45 -0.24 -9.49
CA ALA A 87 9.47 0.67 -10.64
C ALA A 87 10.47 1.83 -10.48
N ARG A 88 11.05 2.02 -9.27
CA ARG A 88 11.98 3.12 -9.03
C ARG A 88 13.38 2.85 -9.59
N PRO A 89 14.10 3.90 -10.02
CA PRO A 89 15.52 3.79 -10.39
C PRO A 89 16.40 3.36 -9.22
N ASP A 90 16.10 3.84 -8.00
CA ASP A 90 16.86 3.61 -6.76
C ASP A 90 16.31 2.44 -5.93
N LYS A 91 15.55 1.51 -6.54
CA LYS A 91 14.86 0.41 -5.85
C LYS A 91 15.75 -0.45 -4.95
N ASP A 92 17.03 -0.59 -5.29
CA ASP A 92 17.99 -1.42 -4.54
C ASP A 92 18.24 -0.86 -3.13
N ARG A 93 17.97 0.43 -2.92
CA ARG A 93 18.03 1.07 -1.58
C ARG A 93 16.84 0.72 -0.70
N TYR A 94 15.81 0.05 -1.22
CA TYR A 94 14.57 -0.28 -0.53
C TYR A 94 14.39 -1.79 -0.34
N GLN A 95 15.49 -2.56 -0.29
CA GLN A 95 15.42 -4.02 -0.16
C GLN A 95 14.60 -4.46 1.06
N ALA A 96 14.72 -3.76 2.19
CA ALA A 96 13.91 -4.02 3.39
C ALA A 96 12.40 -3.90 3.13
N ALA A 97 11.96 -2.88 2.40
CA ALA A 97 10.55 -2.75 2.00
C ALA A 97 10.13 -3.86 1.01
N ILE A 98 11.01 -4.23 0.08
CA ILE A 98 10.73 -5.31 -0.88
C ILE A 98 10.52 -6.64 -0.15
N ASP A 99 11.41 -6.98 0.78
CA ASP A 99 11.36 -8.22 1.55
C ASP A 99 10.12 -8.27 2.46
N ALA A 100 9.84 -7.16 3.17
CA ALA A 100 8.67 -7.06 4.03
C ALA A 100 7.35 -7.16 3.23
N ALA A 101 7.23 -6.44 2.11
CA ALA A 101 6.03 -6.52 1.28
C ALA A 101 5.84 -7.92 0.67
N THR A 102 6.92 -8.56 0.20
CA THR A 102 6.88 -9.93 -0.30
C THR A 102 6.45 -10.92 0.80
N THR A 103 6.93 -10.71 2.03
CA THR A 103 6.56 -11.52 3.19
C THR A 103 5.08 -11.38 3.50
N ILE A 104 4.53 -10.16 3.52
CA ILE A 104 3.10 -9.91 3.75
C ILE A 104 2.25 -10.64 2.70
N THR A 105 2.59 -10.52 1.41
CA THR A 105 1.84 -11.19 0.34
C THR A 105 1.91 -12.70 0.45
N GLY A 106 3.08 -13.28 0.73
CA GLY A 106 3.20 -14.73 0.94
C GLY A 106 2.44 -15.23 2.16
N GLN A 107 2.38 -14.45 3.25
CA GLN A 107 1.59 -14.78 4.43
C GLN A 107 0.09 -14.70 4.17
N TYR A 108 -0.35 -13.72 3.38
CA TYR A 108 -1.74 -13.64 2.93
C TYR A 108 -2.11 -14.82 2.04
N ASP A 109 -1.24 -15.22 1.10
CA ASP A 109 -1.44 -16.41 0.29
C ASP A 109 -1.58 -17.69 1.14
N ASP A 110 -0.76 -17.86 2.18
CA ASP A 110 -0.89 -19.00 3.13
C ASP A 110 -2.18 -18.90 3.95
N TYR A 111 -2.54 -17.70 4.43
CA TYR A 111 -3.79 -17.46 5.15
C TYR A 111 -5.03 -17.81 4.31
N PHE A 112 -5.06 -17.36 3.06
CA PHE A 112 -6.12 -17.65 2.10
C PHE A 112 -6.13 -19.15 1.72
N GLY A 113 -4.97 -19.71 1.39
CA GLY A 113 -4.82 -21.12 1.02
C GLY A 113 -5.23 -22.10 2.11
N ARG A 114 -5.05 -21.74 3.38
CA ARG A 114 -5.53 -22.52 4.54
C ARG A 114 -7.03 -22.37 4.81
N MET A 115 -7.72 -21.53 4.04
CA MET A 115 -9.13 -21.21 4.22
C MET A 115 -9.42 -20.65 5.61
N CYS A 116 -8.59 -19.72 6.08
CA CYS A 116 -8.74 -19.16 7.42
C CYS A 116 -10.05 -18.37 7.62
N ALA A 117 -10.71 -17.91 6.54
CA ALA A 117 -12.06 -17.36 6.61
C ALA A 117 -13.13 -18.36 7.03
N THR A 118 -12.90 -19.67 6.87
CA THR A 118 -13.90 -20.70 7.20
C THR A 118 -13.68 -21.32 8.57
N VAL A 119 -12.64 -20.90 9.29
CA VAL A 119 -12.33 -21.44 10.62
C VAL A 119 -13.29 -20.83 11.64
N PRO A 120 -14.00 -21.64 12.43
CA PRO A 120 -14.91 -21.12 13.44
C PRO A 120 -14.13 -20.45 14.59
N GLU A 121 -14.71 -19.41 15.18
CA GLU A 121 -14.12 -18.71 16.33
C GLU A 121 -14.15 -19.54 17.62
N VAL A 122 -15.00 -20.56 17.67
CA VAL A 122 -15.11 -21.50 18.79
C VAL A 122 -14.81 -22.90 18.28
N THR A 123 -13.81 -23.53 18.86
CA THR A 123 -13.32 -24.86 18.47
C THR A 123 -13.59 -25.86 19.59
N PHE A 124 -13.96 -27.09 19.23
CA PHE A 124 -14.27 -28.16 20.20
C PHE A 124 -13.35 -29.37 20.06
N THR A 125 -12.60 -29.45 18.97
CA THR A 125 -11.62 -30.50 18.72
C THR A 125 -10.18 -29.94 18.74
N PRO A 126 -9.17 -30.76 19.08
CA PRO A 126 -7.77 -30.34 19.03
C PRO A 126 -7.33 -29.89 17.63
N GLU A 127 -7.83 -30.54 16.58
CA GLU A 127 -7.47 -30.25 15.19
C GLU A 127 -8.00 -28.88 14.74
N GLU A 128 -9.26 -28.57 15.03
CA GLU A 128 -9.84 -27.25 14.75
C GLU A 128 -9.13 -26.16 15.58
N THR A 129 -8.79 -26.46 16.82
CA THR A 129 -8.08 -25.54 17.72
C THR A 129 -6.70 -25.19 17.18
N GLN A 130 -5.96 -26.19 16.68
CA GLN A 130 -4.65 -25.94 16.06
C GLN A 130 -4.80 -25.08 14.81
N LYS A 131 -5.79 -25.38 13.95
CA LYS A 131 -6.06 -24.58 12.75
C LYS A 131 -6.42 -23.13 13.09
N PHE A 132 -7.23 -22.92 14.13
CA PHE A 132 -7.55 -21.59 14.65
C PHE A 132 -6.31 -20.82 15.09
N ILE A 133 -5.42 -21.45 15.86
CA ILE A 133 -4.17 -20.85 16.32
C ILE A 133 -3.27 -20.47 15.13
N ASP A 134 -3.08 -21.39 14.18
CA ASP A 134 -2.26 -21.16 12.99
C ASP A 134 -2.77 -19.98 12.17
N CYS A 135 -4.09 -19.93 11.90
CA CYS A 135 -4.71 -18.83 11.17
C CYS A 135 -4.62 -17.50 11.91
N THR A 136 -4.82 -17.50 13.23
CA THR A 136 -4.68 -16.29 14.06
C THR A 136 -3.25 -15.76 14.03
N ASN A 137 -2.26 -16.66 14.07
CA ASN A 137 -0.85 -16.30 13.98
C ASN A 137 -0.49 -15.73 12.61
N LEU A 138 -0.96 -16.35 11.53
CA LEU A 138 -0.77 -15.83 10.16
C LEU A 138 -1.37 -14.44 10.00
N TYR A 139 -2.63 -14.25 10.42
CA TYR A 139 -3.28 -12.94 10.38
C TYR A 139 -2.51 -11.90 11.19
N THR A 140 -2.07 -12.25 12.41
CA THR A 140 -1.27 -11.36 13.23
C THR A 140 0.03 -10.99 12.53
N SER A 141 0.69 -11.96 11.91
CA SER A 141 1.94 -11.74 11.18
C SER A 141 1.77 -10.78 10.00
N ILE A 142 0.68 -10.91 9.23
CA ILE A 142 0.31 -9.98 8.15
C ILE A 142 0.18 -8.56 8.70
N VAL A 143 -0.58 -8.38 9.79
CA VAL A 143 -0.82 -7.05 10.38
C VAL A 143 0.48 -6.46 10.96
N THR A 144 1.30 -7.27 11.64
CA THR A 144 2.56 -6.78 12.22
C THR A 144 3.62 -6.52 11.15
N GLY A 145 3.65 -7.30 10.07
CA GLY A 145 4.58 -7.13 8.95
C GLY A 145 4.41 -5.79 8.25
N VAL A 146 3.24 -5.16 8.35
CA VAL A 146 3.04 -3.78 7.90
C VAL A 146 3.99 -2.80 8.61
N ASN A 147 4.29 -3.00 9.90
CA ASN A 147 5.25 -2.14 10.57
C ASN A 147 6.66 -2.32 10.01
N ASP A 148 7.08 -3.56 9.73
CA ASP A 148 8.38 -3.85 9.13
C ASP A 148 8.48 -3.20 7.74
N LEU A 149 7.41 -3.29 6.94
CA LEU A 149 7.31 -2.62 5.65
C LEU A 149 7.45 -1.10 5.80
N ARG A 150 6.75 -0.49 6.76
CA ARG A 150 6.82 0.95 7.04
C ARG A 150 8.23 1.39 7.44
N PHE A 151 8.93 0.62 8.28
CA PHE A 151 10.33 0.90 8.63
C PHE A 151 11.27 0.76 7.42
N GLY A 152 11.01 -0.22 6.54
CA GLY A 152 11.76 -0.44 5.31
C GLY A 152 11.53 0.61 4.22
N LEU A 153 10.54 1.52 4.37
CA LEU A 153 10.31 2.61 3.41
C LEU A 153 11.42 3.66 3.41
N ARG A 154 12.30 3.66 4.42
CA ARG A 154 13.48 4.51 4.41
C ARG A 154 14.57 3.86 3.56
N PRO A 155 15.10 4.54 2.54
CA PRO A 155 16.19 4.00 1.75
C PRO A 155 17.43 3.83 2.64
N SER A 156 18.13 2.71 2.50
CA SER A 156 19.43 2.53 3.13
C SER A 156 20.38 3.63 2.67
N ASP A 157 21.12 4.23 3.59
CA ASP A 157 22.18 5.20 3.28
C ASP A 157 23.37 4.45 2.66
N GLU A 158 23.97 4.98 1.59
CA GLU A 158 25.15 4.40 0.91
C GLU A 158 26.45 4.46 1.75
N SER A 159 26.36 4.72 3.05
CA SER A 159 27.55 4.92 3.91
C SER A 159 28.25 3.61 4.31
N ASP A 160 27.67 2.46 3.99
CA ASP A 160 28.15 1.12 4.41
C ASP A 160 28.65 0.25 3.25
N ALA A 161 29.08 0.85 2.13
CA ALA A 161 29.73 0.14 1.01
C ALA A 161 31.21 0.51 0.86
#